data_AF-A0A7S1XLU0-F1
#
_entry.id   AF-A0A7S1XLU0-F1
#
_cell.length_a   1.000
_cell.length_b   1.000
_cell.length_c   1.000
_cell.angle_alpha   90.00
_cell.angle_beta   90.00
_cell.angle_gamma   90.00
#
_symmetry.space_group_name_H-M   'P 1'
#
loop_
_entity.id
_entity.type
_entity.pdbx_description
1 polymer ?
#
loop_
_entity_poly.entity_id
_entity_poly.type
_entity_poly.pdbx_seq_one_letter_code
_entity_poly.pdbx_strand_id
1 'polypeptide(L)'
;VAPAAPVARAAAAAAAAAVDDVEVLKGPSVVDSKHVRVFHPGMGMAEIQRRIDEVAPRFLGPAAHFTDERLALLFLPGAYDGLRIPVGYYVQVAGLGAAPEDVVFRHSSPNTRDDSLTNVYCQAADPDGAGSLDTFWRSAENFAVDGDLLWAVSQAAPLRNVRVGRSLVLHDDGRFASGGFAAGVAVGGETDLGSQQQWAFRNSAFSSPPKDGAWSIVYAGCEGALGSDGDATYEPDPAAGKPLRSVAPETPVVAEKPFLRVRGPGAPAELLVPPVVRNSIGPNTGADAAPSYRVERPRLVSLDPDARALGMHPPSELPALVKAGESVVLMPGVYELDETLEMATDGQVLLGLGLATLKAPGAAPCVRVAAGAAD
;
A
#
# COMPACT_ATOMS: atom_id res chain seq x y z
N VAL A 1 -4.99 24.89 66.23
CA VAL A 1 -4.18 24.39 65.09
C VAL A 1 -4.29 22.88 65.11
N ALA A 2 -5.25 22.33 64.36
CA ALA A 2 -5.58 20.90 64.34
C ALA A 2 -4.89 20.22 63.14
N PRO A 3 -4.48 18.95 63.24
CA PRO A 3 -3.72 18.27 62.20
C PRO A 3 -4.63 17.77 61.08
N ALA A 4 -4.12 17.83 59.84
CA ALA A 4 -4.80 17.39 58.63
C ALA A 4 -4.92 15.86 58.55
N ALA A 5 -6.09 15.37 58.14
CA ALA A 5 -6.33 13.97 57.82
C ALA A 5 -5.75 13.59 56.44
N PRO A 6 -5.28 12.35 56.24
CA PRO A 6 -4.77 11.90 54.95
C PRO A 6 -5.93 11.58 53.99
N VAL A 7 -5.82 12.06 52.75
CA VAL A 7 -6.75 11.72 51.66
C VAL A 7 -6.36 10.35 51.12
N ALA A 8 -7.25 9.36 51.27
CA ALA A 8 -7.09 8.04 50.70
C ALA A 8 -7.20 8.11 49.16
N ARG A 9 -6.14 7.67 48.48
CA ARG A 9 -6.10 7.53 47.01
C ARG A 9 -6.78 6.21 46.64
N ALA A 10 -8.00 6.27 46.10
CA ALA A 10 -8.67 5.10 45.55
C ALA A 10 -7.93 4.65 44.28
N ALA A 11 -7.29 3.49 44.33
CA ALA A 11 -6.78 2.80 43.16
C ALA A 11 -7.96 2.16 42.42
N ALA A 12 -8.37 2.75 41.30
CA ALA A 12 -9.26 2.09 40.36
C ALA A 12 -8.44 1.03 39.61
N ALA A 13 -8.57 -0.23 40.02
CA ALA A 13 -8.10 -1.37 39.24
C ALA A 13 -8.97 -1.49 37.99
N ALA A 14 -8.42 -1.13 36.83
CA ALA A 14 -9.03 -1.43 35.55
C ALA A 14 -8.86 -2.94 35.30
N ALA A 15 -9.95 -3.69 35.43
CA ALA A 15 -10.03 -5.04 34.90
C ALA A 15 -10.04 -4.94 33.36
N ALA A 16 -8.87 -5.13 32.74
CA ALA A 16 -8.80 -5.41 31.31
C ALA A 16 -9.36 -6.82 31.11
N ALA A 17 -10.63 -6.93 30.71
CA ALA A 17 -11.12 -8.15 30.11
C ALA A 17 -10.38 -8.33 28.79
N ALA A 18 -9.57 -9.38 28.69
CA ALA A 18 -9.06 -9.85 27.41
C ALA A 18 -10.28 -10.24 26.57
N VAL A 19 -10.67 -9.37 25.66
CA VAL A 19 -11.54 -9.74 24.55
C VAL A 19 -10.68 -10.63 23.68
N ASP A 20 -11.09 -11.87 23.42
CA ASP A 20 -10.39 -12.74 22.47
C ASP A 20 -10.26 -11.99 21.14
N ASP A 21 -9.03 -11.65 20.73
CA ASP A 21 -8.72 -10.80 19.57
C ASP A 21 -9.29 -11.35 18.24
N VAL A 22 -9.65 -12.63 18.21
CA VAL A 22 -10.30 -13.31 17.08
C VAL A 22 -11.78 -12.95 16.94
N GLU A 23 -12.45 -12.59 18.05
CA GLU A 23 -13.89 -12.33 18.05
C GLU A 23 -14.24 -10.96 17.43
N VAL A 24 -13.31 -10.02 17.50
CA VAL A 24 -13.46 -8.64 17.02
C VAL A 24 -13.47 -8.54 15.48
N LEU A 25 -12.99 -9.57 14.78
CA LEU A 25 -12.98 -9.65 13.30
C LEU A 25 -14.17 -10.46 12.72
N LYS A 26 -15.13 -10.88 13.55
CA LYS A 26 -16.28 -11.67 13.10
C LYS A 26 -17.37 -10.78 12.50
N GLY A 27 -17.26 -10.54 11.20
CA GLY A 27 -18.30 -9.92 10.35
C GLY A 27 -17.96 -10.13 8.88
N PRO A 28 -18.86 -9.81 7.93
CA PRO A 28 -18.65 -9.93 6.48
C PRO A 28 -17.64 -8.88 5.95
N SER A 29 -16.50 -8.77 6.62
CA SER A 29 -15.44 -7.79 6.42
C SER A 29 -14.15 -8.50 6.04
N VAL A 30 -13.04 -7.76 5.93
CA VAL A 30 -11.74 -8.39 5.75
C VAL A 30 -11.36 -9.10 7.05
N VAL A 31 -11.14 -10.40 6.98
CA VAL A 31 -10.83 -11.25 8.13
C VAL A 31 -9.37 -11.66 8.13
N ASP A 32 -8.83 -11.88 9.32
CA ASP A 32 -7.52 -12.54 9.46
C ASP A 32 -7.61 -13.98 8.96
N SER A 33 -6.62 -14.36 8.17
CA SER A 33 -6.62 -15.57 7.35
C SER A 33 -5.17 -15.95 7.03
N LYS A 34 -4.93 -17.14 6.48
CA LYS A 34 -3.58 -17.56 6.08
C LYS A 34 -2.88 -16.55 5.16
N HIS A 35 -3.65 -15.88 4.32
CA HIS A 35 -3.16 -14.98 3.26
C HIS A 35 -3.40 -13.50 3.56
N VAL A 36 -4.06 -13.19 4.68
CA VAL A 36 -4.45 -11.83 5.06
C VAL A 36 -4.23 -11.66 6.54
N ARG A 37 -3.40 -10.71 6.96
CA ARG A 37 -3.29 -10.31 8.36
C ARG A 37 -3.97 -8.97 8.54
N VAL A 38 -4.95 -8.92 9.44
CA VAL A 38 -5.60 -7.68 9.85
C VAL A 38 -5.11 -7.30 11.24
N PHE A 39 -4.66 -6.05 11.38
CA PHE A 39 -4.14 -5.48 12.62
C PHE A 39 -4.97 -4.27 13.04
N HIS A 40 -5.17 -4.09 14.34
CA HIS A 40 -5.87 -2.92 14.90
C HIS A 40 -5.06 -2.32 16.06
N PRO A 41 -5.18 -1.01 16.34
CA PRO A 41 -4.36 -0.35 17.35
C PRO A 41 -4.61 -0.85 18.79
N GLY A 42 -5.71 -1.57 19.03
CA GLY A 42 -5.96 -2.25 20.30
C GLY A 42 -5.10 -3.49 20.58
N MET A 43 -4.43 -4.08 19.57
CA MET A 43 -3.53 -5.22 19.77
C MET A 43 -2.22 -4.75 20.41
N GLY A 44 -1.55 -5.61 21.18
CA GLY A 44 -0.23 -5.29 21.69
C GLY A 44 0.80 -5.19 20.54
N MET A 45 1.65 -4.14 20.51
CA MET A 45 2.64 -3.97 19.43
C MET A 45 3.61 -5.16 19.30
N ALA A 46 4.01 -5.76 20.43
CA ALA A 46 4.83 -6.97 20.43
C ALA A 46 4.12 -8.17 19.79
N GLU A 47 2.80 -8.24 19.89
CA GLU A 47 1.99 -9.26 19.22
C GLU A 47 1.84 -8.99 17.73
N ILE A 48 1.58 -7.74 17.35
CA ILE A 48 1.56 -7.36 15.94
C ILE A 48 2.89 -7.72 15.28
N GLN A 49 4.01 -7.33 15.91
CA GLN A 49 5.35 -7.65 15.41
C GLN A 49 5.56 -9.15 15.30
N ARG A 50 5.22 -9.94 16.33
CA ARG A 50 5.35 -11.40 16.30
C ARG A 50 4.58 -12.01 15.11
N ARG A 51 3.35 -11.58 14.85
CA ARG A 51 2.52 -12.08 13.74
C ARG A 51 3.09 -11.70 12.37
N ILE A 52 3.78 -10.56 12.26
CA ILE A 52 4.52 -10.17 11.03
C ILE A 52 5.76 -11.06 10.87
N ASP A 53 6.55 -11.22 11.93
CA ASP A 53 7.79 -12.01 11.92
C ASP A 53 7.52 -13.49 11.59
N GLU A 54 6.37 -14.01 11.99
CA GLU A 54 5.92 -15.38 11.66
C GLU A 54 5.74 -15.61 10.15
N VAL A 55 5.32 -14.59 9.39
CA VAL A 55 4.99 -14.75 7.95
C VAL A 55 6.05 -14.19 7.02
N ALA A 56 6.76 -13.13 7.42
CA ALA A 56 7.71 -12.42 6.56
C ALA A 56 8.78 -13.31 5.92
N PRO A 57 9.43 -14.27 6.61
CA PRO A 57 10.50 -15.09 6.02
C PRO A 57 10.10 -15.87 4.76
N ARG A 58 8.80 -16.17 4.57
CA ARG A 58 8.29 -16.91 3.40
C ARG A 58 8.32 -16.10 2.11
N PHE A 59 8.41 -14.78 2.23
CA PHE A 59 8.34 -13.83 1.13
C PHE A 59 9.68 -13.12 0.89
N LEU A 60 10.70 -13.42 1.68
CA LEU A 60 12.02 -12.81 1.61
C LEU A 60 13.03 -13.73 0.93
N GLY A 61 13.96 -13.10 0.22
CA GLY A 61 15.07 -13.75 -0.47
C GLY A 61 14.70 -14.39 -1.81
N PRO A 62 15.71 -14.88 -2.55
CA PRO A 62 15.55 -15.30 -3.96
C PRO A 62 14.57 -16.46 -4.17
N ALA A 63 14.44 -17.37 -3.19
CA ALA A 63 13.53 -18.51 -3.29
C ALA A 63 12.05 -18.10 -3.34
N ALA A 64 11.70 -16.93 -2.78
CA ALA A 64 10.34 -16.41 -2.79
C ALA A 64 9.95 -15.75 -4.12
N HIS A 65 10.92 -15.51 -5.03
CA HIS A 65 10.67 -14.79 -6.28
C HIS A 65 9.54 -15.44 -7.10
N PHE A 66 9.44 -16.77 -7.15
CA PHE A 66 8.41 -17.49 -7.91
C PHE A 66 7.46 -18.31 -7.03
N THR A 67 7.21 -17.86 -5.80
CA THR A 67 6.22 -18.51 -4.94
C THR A 67 4.78 -18.29 -5.44
N ASP A 68 3.92 -19.27 -5.23
CA ASP A 68 2.46 -19.12 -5.40
C ASP A 68 1.79 -18.46 -4.20
N GLU A 69 2.55 -18.21 -3.13
CA GLU A 69 2.05 -17.53 -1.95
C GLU A 69 1.78 -16.05 -2.19
N ARG A 70 0.74 -15.53 -1.52
CA ARG A 70 0.30 -14.14 -1.57
C ARG A 70 -0.04 -13.68 -0.16
N LEU A 71 0.27 -12.42 0.17
CA LEU A 71 0.03 -11.86 1.50
C LEU A 71 -0.43 -10.40 1.44
N ALA A 72 -1.48 -10.08 2.18
CA ALA A 72 -1.85 -8.71 2.51
C ALA A 72 -1.71 -8.47 4.02
N LEU A 73 -0.94 -7.47 4.40
CA LEU A 73 -0.85 -6.92 5.75
C LEU A 73 -1.70 -5.65 5.80
N LEU A 74 -2.83 -5.72 6.48
CA LEU A 74 -3.86 -4.69 6.49
C LEU A 74 -4.01 -4.07 7.88
N PHE A 75 -3.99 -2.75 7.94
CA PHE A 75 -3.96 -2.01 9.20
C PHE A 75 -5.22 -1.15 9.30
N LEU A 76 -6.02 -1.36 10.35
CA LEU A 76 -7.15 -0.49 10.66
C LEU A 76 -6.67 0.91 11.08
N PRO A 77 -7.53 1.94 11.00
CA PRO A 77 -7.20 3.27 11.51
C PRO A 77 -6.65 3.25 12.92
N GLY A 78 -5.50 3.90 13.13
CA GLY A 78 -4.75 3.90 14.38
C GLY A 78 -3.28 4.24 14.22
N ALA A 79 -2.58 4.30 15.35
CA ALA A 79 -1.14 4.48 15.41
C ALA A 79 -0.46 3.15 15.80
N TYR A 80 0.67 2.85 15.15
CA TYR A 80 1.42 1.62 15.32
C TYR A 80 2.88 1.95 15.59
N ASP A 81 3.35 1.63 16.79
CA ASP A 81 4.65 2.09 17.30
C ASP A 81 5.73 1.04 17.16
N GLY A 82 6.86 1.42 16.55
CA GLY A 82 8.08 0.63 16.55
C GLY A 82 8.00 -0.69 15.80
N LEU A 83 7.03 -0.84 14.89
CA LEU A 83 6.94 -2.03 14.05
C LEU A 83 8.05 -2.06 13.02
N ARG A 84 8.50 -3.25 12.65
CA ARG A 84 9.39 -3.51 11.52
C ARG A 84 8.62 -4.39 10.53
N ILE A 85 8.27 -3.82 9.38
CA ILE A 85 7.39 -4.46 8.41
C ILE A 85 8.16 -4.63 7.09
N PRO A 86 8.94 -5.72 6.95
CA PRO A 86 9.62 -6.02 5.69
C PRO A 86 8.60 -6.40 4.61
N VAL A 87 8.69 -5.74 3.45
CA VAL A 87 7.81 -6.02 2.30
C VAL A 87 8.57 -6.84 1.26
N GLY A 88 8.33 -8.16 1.30
CA GLY A 88 8.91 -9.14 0.38
C GLY A 88 8.15 -9.29 -0.94
N TYR A 89 8.47 -10.36 -1.68
CA TYR A 89 7.74 -10.74 -2.89
C TYR A 89 6.29 -11.06 -2.58
N TYR A 90 5.38 -10.61 -3.44
CA TYR A 90 3.93 -10.80 -3.36
C TYR A 90 3.28 -10.34 -2.04
N VAL A 91 3.90 -9.39 -1.35
CA VAL A 91 3.36 -8.76 -0.14
C VAL A 91 2.76 -7.40 -0.49
N GLN A 92 1.54 -7.16 -0.01
CA GLN A 92 0.95 -5.83 0.06
C GLN A 92 0.89 -5.37 1.52
N VAL A 93 1.29 -4.12 1.78
CA VAL A 93 0.97 -3.41 3.02
C VAL A 93 -0.05 -2.33 2.71
N ALA A 94 -1.18 -2.30 3.42
CA ALA A 94 -2.19 -1.27 3.19
C ALA A 94 -2.88 -0.79 4.48
N GLY A 95 -3.10 0.51 4.58
CA GLY A 95 -4.00 1.08 5.57
C GLY A 95 -5.45 1.05 5.10
N LEU A 96 -6.37 0.79 6.03
CA LEU A 96 -7.82 0.69 5.80
C LEU A 96 -8.57 1.96 6.23
N GLY A 97 -7.86 3.09 6.31
CA GLY A 97 -8.44 4.41 6.55
C GLY A 97 -9.07 5.05 5.31
N ALA A 98 -9.75 6.17 5.51
CA ALA A 98 -10.22 7.02 4.41
C ALA A 98 -9.09 7.87 3.83
N ALA A 99 -8.06 8.15 4.63
CA ALA A 99 -6.89 8.93 4.27
C ALA A 99 -5.62 8.24 4.82
N PRO A 100 -4.43 8.53 4.26
CA PRO A 100 -3.20 7.91 4.76
C PRO A 100 -2.88 8.26 6.21
N GLU A 101 -3.28 9.45 6.68
CA GLU A 101 -3.08 9.90 8.06
C GLU A 101 -3.93 9.13 9.09
N ASP A 102 -4.93 8.37 8.65
CA ASP A 102 -5.73 7.52 9.54
C ASP A 102 -4.93 6.31 10.05
N VAL A 103 -3.87 5.89 9.34
CA VAL A 103 -3.00 4.76 9.71
C VAL A 103 -1.57 5.26 9.77
N VAL A 104 -1.03 5.41 10.98
CA VAL A 104 0.30 6.01 11.19
C VAL A 104 1.26 4.99 11.78
N PHE A 105 2.32 4.67 11.05
CA PHE A 105 3.47 3.95 11.58
C PHE A 105 4.43 4.96 12.21
N ARG A 106 4.68 4.83 13.51
CA ARG A 106 5.54 5.74 14.25
C ARG A 106 6.83 5.04 14.63
N HIS A 107 7.93 5.78 14.45
CA HIS A 107 9.23 5.36 14.90
C HIS A 107 9.28 5.28 16.45
N SER A 108 9.91 4.24 17.02
CA SER A 108 9.93 4.01 18.48
C SER A 108 11.02 4.78 19.24
N SER A 109 12.07 5.31 18.58
CA SER A 109 13.10 6.12 19.25
C SER A 109 13.91 7.02 18.29
N PRO A 110 13.83 8.37 18.35
CA PRO A 110 14.37 9.30 17.34
C PRO A 110 15.92 9.36 17.17
N ASN A 111 16.69 8.32 17.50
CA ASN A 111 18.16 8.37 17.60
C ASN A 111 18.90 7.05 17.24
N THR A 112 18.39 6.18 16.37
CA THR A 112 19.22 5.07 15.85
C THR A 112 19.39 5.14 14.35
N ARG A 113 20.58 4.76 13.87
CA ARG A 113 20.96 4.70 12.46
C ARG A 113 20.09 3.75 11.61
N ASP A 114 19.13 3.06 12.23
CA ASP A 114 18.21 2.07 11.65
C ASP A 114 16.78 2.61 11.44
N ASP A 115 16.64 3.94 11.34
CA ASP A 115 15.34 4.61 11.17
C ASP A 115 14.60 4.15 9.90
N SER A 116 15.32 3.78 8.84
CA SER A 116 14.76 3.34 7.56
C SER A 116 14.32 1.87 7.52
N LEU A 117 14.72 1.04 8.51
CA LEU A 117 14.19 -0.33 8.71
C LEU A 117 13.22 -0.41 9.89
N THR A 118 12.88 0.75 10.46
CA THR A 118 11.82 0.90 11.44
C THR A 118 10.63 1.47 10.70
N ASN A 119 9.44 0.91 10.88
CA ASN A 119 8.23 1.03 10.05
C ASN A 119 8.20 0.07 8.84
N VAL A 120 7.47 0.45 7.79
CA VAL A 120 7.37 -0.29 6.52
C VAL A 120 8.66 -0.11 5.74
N TYR A 121 9.22 -1.19 5.19
CA TYR A 121 10.42 -1.06 4.35
C TYR A 121 10.55 -2.19 3.34
N CYS A 122 11.29 -1.93 2.27
CA CYS A 122 11.71 -2.92 1.29
C CYS A 122 13.20 -2.75 0.99
N GLN A 123 13.99 -3.77 1.33
CA GLN A 123 15.40 -3.88 0.98
C GLN A 123 15.58 -4.55 -0.39
N ALA A 124 16.79 -4.50 -0.92
CA ALA A 124 17.19 -5.31 -2.07
C ALA A 124 16.91 -6.79 -1.81
N ALA A 125 16.29 -7.47 -2.79
CA ALA A 125 16.00 -8.90 -2.69
C ALA A 125 17.24 -9.78 -2.85
N ASP A 126 18.26 -9.30 -3.57
CA ASP A 126 19.53 -9.98 -3.79
C ASP A 126 20.73 -9.04 -3.52
N PRO A 127 21.00 -8.70 -2.24
CA PRO A 127 21.98 -7.67 -1.88
C PRO A 127 23.44 -8.02 -2.23
N ASP A 128 23.74 -9.31 -2.43
CA ASP A 128 25.07 -9.83 -2.80
C ASP A 128 25.21 -10.08 -4.31
N GLY A 129 24.15 -9.87 -5.08
CA GLY A 129 24.11 -10.12 -6.52
C GLY A 129 23.45 -8.98 -7.29
N ALA A 130 22.21 -9.19 -7.74
CA ALA A 130 21.49 -8.27 -8.60
C ALA A 130 21.06 -6.95 -7.92
N GLY A 131 21.23 -6.83 -6.61
CA GLY A 131 20.76 -5.69 -5.83
C GLY A 131 19.24 -5.69 -5.76
N SER A 132 18.63 -4.59 -6.16
CA SER A 132 17.18 -4.43 -6.26
C SER A 132 16.63 -4.78 -7.65
N LEU A 133 17.46 -5.16 -8.63
CA LEU A 133 17.03 -5.37 -10.02
C LEU A 133 15.96 -6.46 -10.19
N ASP A 134 15.82 -7.37 -9.23
CA ASP A 134 14.81 -8.43 -9.18
C ASP A 134 13.75 -8.21 -8.09
N THR A 135 13.76 -7.05 -7.41
CA THR A 135 12.87 -6.77 -6.28
C THR A 135 11.47 -6.33 -6.75
N PHE A 136 10.71 -7.30 -7.27
CA PHE A 136 9.41 -7.10 -7.93
C PHE A 136 8.20 -7.39 -7.04
N TRP A 137 7.01 -7.19 -7.62
CA TRP A 137 5.72 -7.74 -7.20
C TRP A 137 5.37 -7.50 -5.73
N ARG A 138 5.28 -6.24 -5.33
CA ARG A 138 4.89 -5.83 -3.97
C ARG A 138 4.13 -4.52 -4.01
N SER A 139 3.52 -4.11 -2.92
CA SER A 139 2.87 -2.80 -2.88
C SER A 139 2.73 -2.25 -1.48
N ALA A 140 2.71 -0.93 -1.38
CA ALA A 140 2.48 -0.20 -0.15
C ALA A 140 1.51 0.96 -0.41
N GLU A 141 0.42 1.05 0.36
CA GLU A 141 -0.58 2.09 0.13
C GLU A 141 -1.39 2.57 1.34
N ASN A 142 -1.84 3.82 1.26
CA ASN A 142 -2.83 4.42 2.16
C ASN A 142 -2.43 4.43 3.64
N PHE A 143 -1.22 4.89 3.94
CA PHE A 143 -0.74 5.08 5.31
C PHE A 143 0.26 6.24 5.42
N ALA A 144 0.54 6.67 6.63
CA ALA A 144 1.60 7.60 6.97
C ALA A 144 2.73 6.89 7.72
N VAL A 145 3.96 7.32 7.48
CA VAL A 145 5.14 6.95 8.26
C VAL A 145 5.68 8.22 8.90
N ASP A 146 5.69 8.26 10.23
CA ASP A 146 6.35 9.30 11.01
C ASP A 146 7.84 8.91 11.18
N GLY A 147 8.57 8.98 10.07
CA GLY A 147 9.90 8.43 9.93
C GLY A 147 10.39 8.41 8.49
N ASP A 148 11.52 7.73 8.28
CA ASP A 148 12.04 7.43 6.94
C ASP A 148 11.30 6.21 6.35
N LEU A 149 11.24 6.13 5.03
CA LEU A 149 10.71 4.97 4.30
C LEU A 149 11.75 4.48 3.29
N LEU A 150 12.25 3.25 3.48
CA LEU A 150 13.08 2.57 2.49
C LEU A 150 12.20 1.76 1.53
N TRP A 151 12.28 2.06 0.23
CA TRP A 151 11.53 1.38 -0.82
C TRP A 151 12.44 1.04 -2.01
N ALA A 152 13.45 0.20 -1.75
CA ALA A 152 14.45 -0.23 -2.73
C ALA A 152 13.90 -1.33 -3.64
N VAL A 153 13.25 -0.94 -4.74
CA VAL A 153 12.47 -1.85 -5.60
C VAL A 153 12.83 -1.73 -7.08
N SER A 154 12.30 -2.66 -7.88
CA SER A 154 12.24 -2.55 -9.35
C SER A 154 10.78 -2.51 -9.85
N GLN A 155 10.47 -3.10 -11.02
CA GLN A 155 9.14 -3.00 -11.61
C GLN A 155 8.05 -3.71 -10.79
N ALA A 156 6.79 -3.33 -11.03
CA ALA A 156 5.60 -3.88 -10.36
C ALA A 156 5.63 -3.77 -8.82
N ALA A 157 6.18 -2.67 -8.31
CA ALA A 157 6.29 -2.37 -6.88
C ALA A 157 5.75 -0.96 -6.51
N PRO A 158 4.46 -0.66 -6.76
CA PRO A 158 3.92 0.69 -6.59
C PRO A 158 3.86 1.15 -5.13
N LEU A 159 4.13 2.44 -4.92
CA LEU A 159 3.88 3.17 -3.69
C LEU A 159 2.74 4.19 -3.93
N ARG A 160 1.61 4.06 -3.23
CA ARG A 160 0.40 4.86 -3.54
C ARG A 160 -0.22 5.50 -2.31
N ASN A 161 -0.52 6.79 -2.37
CA ASN A 161 -1.20 7.51 -1.29
C ASN A 161 -0.49 7.32 0.06
N VAL A 162 0.80 7.66 0.12
CA VAL A 162 1.64 7.48 1.33
C VAL A 162 2.20 8.82 1.78
N ARG A 163 2.16 9.08 3.09
CA ARG A 163 2.85 10.23 3.70
C ARG A 163 4.14 9.74 4.34
N VAL A 164 5.26 10.36 4.00
CA VAL A 164 6.57 10.09 4.61
C VAL A 164 6.99 11.34 5.35
N GLY A 165 7.02 11.27 6.68
CA GLY A 165 7.32 12.42 7.54
C GLY A 165 8.75 12.92 7.40
N ARG A 166 9.69 12.01 7.09
CA ARG A 166 11.10 12.32 6.83
C ARG A 166 11.49 11.87 5.41
N SER A 167 12.55 11.07 5.26
CA SER A 167 13.14 10.79 3.95
C SER A 167 12.55 9.56 3.28
N LEU A 168 12.35 9.63 1.97
CA LEU A 168 12.02 8.50 1.10
C LEU A 168 13.29 8.05 0.38
N VAL A 169 13.78 6.84 0.67
CA VAL A 169 14.98 6.27 0.05
C VAL A 169 14.56 5.16 -0.90
N LEU A 170 14.94 5.26 -2.18
CA LEU A 170 14.49 4.35 -3.24
C LEU A 170 15.58 3.36 -3.70
N HIS A 171 16.68 3.27 -2.97
CA HIS A 171 17.78 2.35 -3.23
C HIS A 171 18.25 1.69 -1.94
N ASP A 172 19.01 0.60 -2.04
CA ASP A 172 19.61 -0.07 -0.88
C ASP A 172 21.14 0.01 -0.99
N ASP A 173 21.76 0.96 -0.26
CA ASP A 173 23.20 1.29 -0.31
C ASP A 173 23.82 1.43 -1.72
N GLY A 174 23.12 2.09 -2.65
CA GLY A 174 23.59 2.31 -4.02
C GLY A 174 23.65 1.06 -4.91
N ARG A 175 23.14 -0.10 -4.45
CA ARG A 175 23.01 -1.31 -5.26
C ARG A 175 22.13 -1.06 -6.48
N PHE A 176 22.31 -1.85 -7.55
CA PHE A 176 21.53 -1.66 -8.78
C PHE A 176 20.02 -1.72 -8.54
N ALA A 177 19.26 -0.79 -9.13
CA ALA A 177 17.81 -0.73 -8.98
C ALA A 177 17.15 -0.23 -10.27
N SER A 178 15.96 -0.76 -10.61
CA SER A 178 15.25 -0.49 -11.88
C SER A 178 13.75 -0.27 -11.63
N GLY A 179 13.44 0.59 -10.68
CA GLY A 179 12.10 1.06 -10.37
C GLY A 179 11.57 2.00 -11.45
N GLY A 180 10.50 2.74 -11.21
CA GLY A 180 9.50 2.55 -10.18
C GLY A 180 8.32 3.47 -10.46
N PHE A 181 7.24 3.29 -9.71
CA PHE A 181 6.06 4.13 -9.82
C PHE A 181 5.59 4.53 -8.42
N ALA A 182 5.46 5.83 -8.18
CA ALA A 182 4.86 6.36 -6.97
C ALA A 182 3.82 7.43 -7.31
N ALA A 183 2.66 7.39 -6.66
CA ALA A 183 1.62 8.38 -6.87
C ALA A 183 0.88 8.77 -5.59
N GLY A 184 0.49 10.04 -5.47
CA GLY A 184 -0.17 10.52 -4.26
C GLY A 184 0.74 10.54 -3.04
N VAL A 185 2.07 10.59 -3.22
CA VAL A 185 3.03 10.54 -2.12
C VAL A 185 3.36 11.97 -1.67
N ALA A 186 3.46 12.21 -0.36
CA ALA A 186 4.07 13.42 0.16
C ALA A 186 5.28 13.09 1.03
N VAL A 187 6.42 13.73 0.77
CA VAL A 187 7.68 13.51 1.49
C VAL A 187 8.08 14.80 2.20
N GLY A 188 8.16 14.75 3.53
CA GLY A 188 8.54 15.87 4.38
C GLY A 188 10.04 16.14 4.42
N GLY A 189 10.86 15.11 4.20
CA GLY A 189 12.32 15.20 4.09
C GLY A 189 12.82 15.03 2.67
N GLU A 190 13.97 14.39 2.52
CA GLU A 190 14.62 14.18 1.23
C GLU A 190 14.02 12.99 0.48
N THR A 191 13.94 13.08 -0.85
CA THR A 191 13.68 11.91 -1.71
C THR A 191 14.97 11.54 -2.42
N ASP A 192 15.52 10.37 -2.06
CA ASP A 192 16.78 9.85 -2.56
C ASP A 192 16.55 8.71 -3.56
N LEU A 193 16.80 8.99 -4.84
CA LEU A 193 16.72 7.98 -5.89
C LEU A 193 17.97 7.09 -5.96
N GLY A 194 19.11 7.54 -5.42
CA GLY A 194 20.41 6.90 -5.54
C GLY A 194 20.69 6.33 -6.93
N SER A 195 20.83 5.00 -6.99
CA SER A 195 21.17 4.21 -8.18
C SER A 195 19.98 3.84 -9.08
N GLN A 196 18.77 4.32 -8.80
CA GLN A 196 17.59 4.02 -9.62
C GLN A 196 17.81 4.41 -11.08
N GLN A 197 17.65 3.44 -11.97
CA GLN A 197 17.80 3.64 -13.41
C GLN A 197 16.76 4.62 -13.96
N GLN A 198 15.50 4.42 -13.57
CA GLN A 198 14.39 5.27 -13.94
C GLN A 198 13.35 5.34 -12.83
N TRP A 199 12.47 6.33 -12.87
CA TRP A 199 11.32 6.41 -11.98
C TRP A 199 10.21 7.30 -12.55
N ALA A 200 8.95 7.00 -12.24
CA ALA A 200 7.80 7.86 -12.54
C ALA A 200 7.06 8.26 -11.27
N PHE A 201 6.96 9.56 -11.01
CA PHE A 201 6.14 10.15 -9.98
C PHE A 201 4.91 10.83 -10.59
N ARG A 202 3.77 10.71 -9.93
CA ARG A 202 2.54 11.38 -10.35
C ARG A 202 1.77 11.93 -9.15
N ASN A 203 1.32 13.17 -9.21
CA ASN A 203 0.48 13.76 -8.16
C ASN A 203 1.13 13.58 -6.77
N SER A 204 2.39 13.98 -6.65
CA SER A 204 3.17 13.83 -5.42
C SER A 204 3.74 15.19 -5.00
N ALA A 205 4.07 15.34 -3.72
CA ALA A 205 4.66 16.54 -3.16
C ALA A 205 5.99 16.22 -2.48
N PHE A 206 7.00 17.04 -2.76
CA PHE A 206 8.33 16.92 -2.16
C PHE A 206 8.69 18.22 -1.46
N SER A 207 9.20 18.14 -0.22
CA SER A 207 9.68 19.32 0.50
C SER A 207 10.96 19.92 -0.11
N SER A 208 11.69 19.09 -0.85
CA SER A 208 12.87 19.46 -1.64
C SER A 208 12.91 18.63 -2.93
N PRO A 209 13.54 19.13 -4.01
CA PRO A 209 13.65 18.38 -5.26
C PRO A 209 14.31 17.02 -5.04
N PRO A 210 13.74 15.91 -5.54
CA PRO A 210 14.39 14.62 -5.44
C PRO A 210 15.80 14.64 -6.04
N LYS A 211 16.74 13.99 -5.35
CA LYS A 211 18.16 13.94 -5.75
C LYS A 211 18.53 12.61 -6.38
N ASP A 212 19.68 12.60 -7.05
CA ASP A 212 20.24 11.42 -7.71
C ASP A 212 19.30 10.81 -8.77
N GLY A 213 19.48 9.52 -9.07
CA GLY A 213 18.91 8.81 -10.22
C GLY A 213 19.86 8.76 -11.40
N ALA A 214 19.81 7.68 -12.18
CA ALA A 214 20.81 7.41 -13.21
C ALA A 214 20.41 7.90 -14.61
N TRP A 215 19.23 7.50 -15.12
CA TRP A 215 18.92 7.70 -16.56
C TRP A 215 17.71 8.59 -16.80
N SER A 216 16.52 8.25 -16.30
CA SER A 216 15.28 8.96 -16.68
C SER A 216 14.25 9.03 -15.56
N ILE A 217 13.99 10.23 -15.05
CA ILE A 217 12.98 10.49 -14.01
C ILE A 217 11.84 11.32 -14.59
N VAL A 218 10.61 10.83 -14.46
CA VAL A 218 9.40 11.48 -14.97
C VAL A 218 8.55 11.97 -13.81
N TYR A 219 8.07 13.20 -13.91
CA TYR A 219 7.16 13.83 -12.96
C TYR A 219 5.92 14.31 -13.71
N ALA A 220 4.74 13.98 -13.20
CA ALA A 220 3.47 14.49 -13.72
C ALA A 220 2.63 15.06 -12.56
N GLY A 221 2.28 16.35 -12.61
CA GLY A 221 1.52 16.99 -11.54
C GLY A 221 2.21 16.92 -10.17
N CYS A 222 3.54 17.01 -10.13
CA CYS A 222 4.28 16.91 -8.87
C CYS A 222 4.72 18.29 -8.35
N GLU A 223 4.47 18.54 -7.07
CA GLU A 223 4.92 19.74 -6.36
C GLU A 223 6.34 19.54 -5.83
N GLY A 224 7.17 20.59 -5.91
CA GLY A 224 8.54 20.55 -5.39
C GLY A 224 9.50 19.62 -6.16
N ALA A 225 9.10 19.08 -7.31
CA ALA A 225 9.92 18.17 -8.12
C ALA A 225 11.17 18.83 -8.74
N LEU A 226 11.14 20.15 -8.95
CA LEU A 226 12.22 20.95 -9.51
C LEU A 226 12.71 21.98 -8.48
N GLY A 227 14.01 22.28 -8.50
CA GLY A 227 14.62 23.33 -7.66
C GLY A 227 14.25 24.73 -8.12
N SER A 228 14.78 25.75 -7.42
CA SER A 228 14.57 27.18 -7.71
C SER A 228 14.92 27.59 -9.14
N ASP A 229 15.78 26.82 -9.80
CA ASP A 229 16.26 27.11 -11.14
C ASP A 229 15.27 26.63 -12.23
N GLY A 230 14.19 25.92 -11.84
CA GLY A 230 13.01 25.67 -12.67
C GLY A 230 13.23 24.86 -13.95
N ASP A 231 14.40 24.25 -14.13
CA ASP A 231 14.80 23.67 -15.41
C ASP A 231 14.07 22.34 -15.68
N ALA A 232 12.91 22.45 -16.31
CA ALA A 232 11.99 21.36 -16.63
C ALA A 232 12.43 20.52 -17.84
N THR A 233 13.50 20.92 -18.52
CA THR A 233 14.02 20.27 -19.72
C THR A 233 15.54 20.35 -19.73
N TYR A 234 16.19 19.53 -18.91
CA TYR A 234 17.63 19.36 -19.10
C TYR A 234 17.84 18.50 -20.34
N GLU A 235 18.33 19.09 -21.42
CA GLU A 235 18.97 18.30 -22.48
C GLU A 235 20.05 17.42 -21.84
N PRO A 236 20.20 16.16 -22.25
CA PRO A 236 21.16 15.26 -21.65
C PRO A 236 22.56 15.88 -21.71
N ASP A 237 23.15 16.19 -20.56
CA ASP A 237 24.59 16.30 -20.45
C ASP A 237 25.13 14.98 -19.88
N PRO A 238 25.45 13.99 -20.74
CA PRO A 238 26.08 12.75 -20.30
C PRO A 238 27.46 12.98 -19.66
N ALA A 239 28.08 14.16 -19.83
CA ALA A 239 29.32 14.51 -19.14
C ALA A 239 29.09 15.03 -17.71
N ALA A 240 27.88 15.52 -17.38
CA ALA A 240 27.53 16.00 -16.04
C ALA A 240 27.03 14.90 -15.08
N GLY A 241 26.75 13.69 -15.59
CA GLY A 241 26.31 12.55 -14.77
C GLY A 241 24.95 12.74 -14.10
N LYS A 242 24.06 13.57 -14.67
CA LYS A 242 22.72 13.84 -14.14
C LYS A 242 21.65 13.07 -14.94
N PRO A 243 20.57 12.59 -14.30
CA PRO A 243 19.50 11.91 -15.01
C PRO A 243 18.69 12.89 -15.87
N LEU A 244 18.12 12.40 -16.97
CA LEU A 244 17.08 13.11 -17.70
C LEU A 244 15.87 13.31 -16.79
N ARG A 245 15.32 14.52 -16.75
CA ARG A 245 14.12 14.87 -15.99
C ARG A 245 13.04 15.36 -16.93
N SER A 246 11.94 14.62 -17.01
CA SER A 246 10.75 14.99 -17.80
C SER A 246 9.66 15.47 -16.86
N VAL A 247 9.24 16.72 -16.99
CA VAL A 247 8.23 17.31 -16.09
C VAL A 247 6.99 17.74 -16.88
N ALA A 248 5.87 17.11 -16.57
CA ALA A 248 4.55 17.61 -16.88
C ALA A 248 4.01 18.36 -15.64
N PRO A 249 3.67 19.66 -15.76
CA PRO A 249 3.28 20.47 -14.60
C PRO A 249 1.99 19.99 -13.93
N GLU A 250 1.13 19.30 -14.68
CA GLU A 250 -0.13 18.74 -14.23
C GLU A 250 -0.30 17.31 -14.76
N THR A 251 -1.13 16.53 -14.09
CA THR A 251 -1.65 15.26 -14.62
C THR A 251 -2.96 15.55 -15.35
N PRO A 252 -3.03 15.43 -16.69
CA PRO A 252 -4.18 15.92 -17.47
C PRO A 252 -5.51 15.27 -17.10
N VAL A 253 -5.52 13.95 -16.92
CA VAL A 253 -6.69 13.17 -16.49
C VAL A 253 -6.22 11.97 -15.69
N VAL A 254 -6.84 11.72 -14.54
CA VAL A 254 -6.56 10.53 -13.74
C VAL A 254 -7.73 10.14 -12.85
N ALA A 255 -7.87 8.86 -12.56
CA ALA A 255 -8.62 8.37 -11.41
C ALA A 255 -7.64 7.64 -10.50
N GLU A 256 -7.64 7.93 -9.20
CA GLU A 256 -6.83 7.16 -8.27
C GLU A 256 -7.38 5.75 -8.08
N LYS A 257 -6.48 4.82 -7.73
CA LYS A 257 -6.86 3.42 -7.55
C LYS A 257 -7.93 3.28 -6.46
N PRO A 258 -9.01 2.52 -6.69
CA PRO A 258 -9.93 2.10 -5.63
C PRO A 258 -9.22 1.40 -4.47
N PHE A 259 -9.73 1.58 -3.26
CA PHE A 259 -9.15 0.98 -2.05
C PHE A 259 -10.23 0.65 -1.02
N LEU A 260 -9.90 -0.26 -0.11
CA LEU A 260 -10.79 -0.63 0.98
C LEU A 260 -10.66 0.33 2.16
N ARG A 261 -11.80 0.64 2.77
CA ARG A 261 -11.90 1.30 4.08
C ARG A 261 -12.62 0.40 5.07
N VAL A 262 -12.14 0.36 6.29
CA VAL A 262 -12.82 -0.26 7.44
C VAL A 262 -12.81 0.76 8.59
N ARG A 263 -13.99 1.16 9.04
CA ARG A 263 -14.17 2.27 10.01
C ARG A 263 -13.68 1.94 11.43
N GLY A 264 -13.45 0.67 11.71
CA GLY A 264 -13.02 0.18 13.00
C GLY A 264 -13.21 -1.33 13.09
N PRO A 265 -12.76 -1.93 14.20
CA PRO A 265 -12.86 -3.37 14.39
C PRO A 265 -14.33 -3.85 14.29
N GLY A 266 -14.57 -4.91 13.53
CA GLY A 266 -15.91 -5.48 13.28
C GLY A 266 -16.80 -4.73 12.28
N ALA A 267 -16.39 -3.55 11.79
CA ALA A 267 -17.14 -2.84 10.76
C ALA A 267 -17.02 -3.53 9.39
N PRO A 268 -18.06 -3.51 8.54
CA PRO A 268 -17.96 -4.04 7.18
C PRO A 268 -16.93 -3.24 6.36
N ALA A 269 -16.25 -3.94 5.46
CA ALA A 269 -15.36 -3.29 4.50
C ALA A 269 -16.17 -2.54 3.45
N GLU A 270 -15.71 -1.34 3.13
CA GLU A 270 -16.30 -0.47 2.12
C GLU A 270 -15.27 -0.28 1.02
N LEU A 271 -15.69 -0.35 -0.25
CA LEU A 271 -14.81 -0.04 -1.37
C LEU A 271 -15.03 1.42 -1.77
N LEU A 272 -13.98 2.22 -1.68
CA LEU A 272 -13.99 3.62 -2.09
C LEU A 272 -13.45 3.73 -3.51
N VAL A 273 -14.18 4.44 -4.37
CA VAL A 273 -13.79 4.68 -5.76
C VAL A 273 -13.51 6.16 -5.95
N PRO A 274 -12.23 6.58 -6.00
CA PRO A 274 -11.87 7.98 -6.22
C PRO A 274 -12.44 8.53 -7.54
N PRO A 275 -12.77 9.83 -7.60
CA PRO A 275 -13.29 10.45 -8.82
C PRO A 275 -12.22 10.58 -9.90
N VAL A 276 -12.67 10.79 -11.14
CA VAL A 276 -11.80 11.27 -12.21
C VAL A 276 -11.50 12.74 -11.95
N VAL A 277 -10.23 13.06 -11.83
CA VAL A 277 -9.71 14.42 -11.68
C VAL A 277 -8.97 14.82 -12.95
N ARG A 278 -9.09 16.09 -13.33
CA ARG A 278 -8.39 16.67 -14.48
C ARG A 278 -7.38 17.71 -14.01
N ASN A 279 -6.28 17.83 -14.73
CA ASN A 279 -5.25 18.85 -14.50
C ASN A 279 -4.80 18.89 -13.02
N SER A 280 -4.61 17.72 -12.44
CA SER A 280 -4.29 17.59 -11.01
C SER A 280 -2.82 17.88 -10.74
N ILE A 281 -2.56 18.48 -9.59
CA ILE A 281 -1.24 18.83 -9.09
C ILE A 281 -1.19 18.43 -7.61
N GLY A 282 -0.08 17.84 -7.20
CA GLY A 282 0.14 17.40 -5.83
C GLY A 282 -0.70 16.17 -5.46
N PRO A 283 -0.54 15.69 -4.23
CA PRO A 283 -1.27 14.53 -3.73
C PRO A 283 -2.72 14.88 -3.41
N ASN A 284 -3.62 13.91 -3.53
CA ASN A 284 -5.04 14.12 -3.18
C ASN A 284 -5.18 14.54 -1.71
N THR A 285 -5.76 15.72 -1.45
CA THR A 285 -6.06 16.21 -0.10
C THR A 285 -7.55 16.54 0.05
N GLY A 286 -8.17 16.03 1.13
CA GLY A 286 -9.38 16.56 1.78
C GLY A 286 -10.68 16.66 0.97
N ALA A 287 -10.73 17.51 -0.05
CA ALA A 287 -11.92 17.82 -0.85
C ALA A 287 -11.93 17.07 -2.21
N ASP A 288 -10.78 16.92 -2.87
CA ASP A 288 -10.60 16.06 -4.06
C ASP A 288 -10.48 14.57 -3.70
N ALA A 289 -10.37 14.29 -2.39
CA ALA A 289 -10.27 12.95 -1.82
C ALA A 289 -11.65 12.29 -1.57
N ALA A 290 -12.75 13.04 -1.70
CA ALA A 290 -14.08 12.44 -1.55
C ALA A 290 -14.31 11.44 -2.70
N PRO A 291 -14.60 10.16 -2.41
CA PRO A 291 -14.78 9.17 -3.45
C PRO A 291 -15.99 9.54 -4.32
N SER A 292 -15.88 9.32 -5.63
CA SER A 292 -16.99 9.49 -6.58
C SER A 292 -18.22 8.69 -6.15
N TYR A 293 -18.01 7.46 -5.69
CA TYR A 293 -19.01 6.64 -5.04
C TYR A 293 -18.33 5.60 -4.13
N ARG A 294 -19.17 4.97 -3.31
CA ARG A 294 -18.78 3.93 -2.37
C ARG A 294 -19.64 2.69 -2.63
N VAL A 295 -19.00 1.53 -2.69
CA VAL A 295 -19.71 0.25 -2.60
C VAL A 295 -19.72 -0.14 -1.13
N GLU A 296 -20.89 -0.08 -0.50
CA GLU A 296 -21.02 -0.31 0.95
C GLU A 296 -20.65 -1.73 1.36
N ARG A 297 -20.82 -2.71 0.46
CA ARG A 297 -20.52 -4.13 0.67
C ARG A 297 -20.00 -4.75 -0.62
N PRO A 298 -18.71 -4.57 -0.97
CA PRO A 298 -18.14 -5.27 -2.11
C PRO A 298 -18.16 -6.78 -1.87
N ARG A 299 -18.17 -7.56 -2.95
CA ARG A 299 -18.11 -9.03 -2.88
C ARG A 299 -16.67 -9.46 -2.67
N LEU A 300 -16.37 -9.98 -1.49
CA LEU A 300 -15.04 -10.49 -1.17
C LEU A 300 -14.94 -11.96 -1.61
N VAL A 301 -13.99 -12.27 -2.48
CA VAL A 301 -13.75 -13.63 -2.99
C VAL A 301 -12.41 -14.13 -2.46
N SER A 302 -12.38 -15.33 -1.88
CA SER A 302 -11.17 -15.89 -1.27
C SER A 302 -10.99 -17.37 -1.55
N LEU A 303 -9.73 -17.78 -1.77
CA LEU A 303 -9.32 -19.18 -1.84
C LEU A 303 -9.24 -19.85 -0.45
N ASP A 304 -9.10 -19.04 0.60
CA ASP A 304 -8.92 -19.50 1.98
C ASP A 304 -10.24 -20.09 2.54
N PRO A 305 -10.28 -21.38 2.93
CA PRO A 305 -11.45 -22.00 3.58
C PRO A 305 -11.92 -21.26 4.83
N ASP A 306 -10.99 -20.73 5.65
CA ASP A 306 -11.34 -20.09 6.92
C ASP A 306 -12.02 -18.75 6.67
N ALA A 307 -11.54 -18.01 5.66
CA ALA A 307 -12.17 -16.76 5.24
C ALA A 307 -13.58 -16.99 4.64
N ARG A 308 -13.76 -18.10 3.90
CA ARG A 308 -15.07 -18.49 3.37
C ARG A 308 -16.04 -18.92 4.46
N ALA A 309 -15.57 -19.60 5.51
CA ALA A 309 -16.37 -19.92 6.68
C ALA A 309 -16.90 -18.66 7.40
N LEU A 310 -16.23 -17.52 7.21
CA LEU A 310 -16.62 -16.20 7.74
C LEU A 310 -17.45 -15.36 6.74
N GLY A 311 -17.90 -15.96 5.64
CA GLY A 311 -18.87 -15.36 4.72
C GLY A 311 -18.29 -14.77 3.43
N MET A 312 -17.02 -15.00 3.12
CA MET A 312 -16.46 -14.68 1.80
C MET A 312 -16.91 -15.69 0.73
N HIS A 313 -17.02 -15.23 -0.51
CA HIS A 313 -17.42 -16.04 -1.65
C HIS A 313 -16.28 -16.96 -2.12
N PRO A 314 -16.58 -18.20 -2.55
CA PRO A 314 -15.60 -19.07 -3.20
C PRO A 314 -15.27 -18.59 -4.63
N PRO A 315 -14.09 -18.94 -5.18
CA PRO A 315 -13.69 -18.58 -6.55
C PRO A 315 -14.69 -19.05 -7.63
N SER A 316 -15.39 -20.15 -7.40
CA SER A 316 -16.40 -20.68 -8.33
C SER A 316 -17.59 -19.73 -8.56
N GLU A 317 -17.83 -18.78 -7.65
CA GLU A 317 -18.89 -17.78 -7.82
C GLU A 317 -18.40 -16.52 -8.56
N LEU A 318 -17.09 -16.36 -8.76
CA LEU A 318 -16.50 -15.15 -9.34
C LEU A 318 -17.09 -14.76 -10.70
N PRO A 319 -17.26 -15.67 -11.69
CA PRO A 319 -17.85 -15.29 -12.98
C PRO A 319 -19.29 -14.80 -12.85
N ALA A 320 -20.09 -15.42 -11.97
CA ALA A 320 -21.49 -15.04 -11.75
C ALA A 320 -21.60 -13.66 -11.08
N LEU A 321 -20.74 -13.37 -10.10
CA LEU A 321 -20.66 -12.06 -9.45
C LEU A 321 -20.29 -10.96 -10.45
N VAL A 322 -19.25 -11.20 -11.27
CA VAL A 322 -18.81 -10.24 -12.28
C VAL A 322 -19.91 -10.02 -13.32
N LYS A 323 -20.55 -11.08 -13.82
CA LYS A 323 -21.65 -10.99 -14.78
C LYS A 323 -22.87 -10.24 -14.23
N ALA A 324 -23.11 -10.31 -12.92
CA ALA A 324 -24.18 -9.57 -12.25
C ALA A 324 -23.88 -8.07 -12.07
N GLY A 325 -22.72 -7.59 -12.53
CA GLY A 325 -22.30 -6.19 -12.37
C GLY A 325 -21.79 -5.85 -10.96
N GLU A 326 -21.59 -6.85 -10.11
CA GLU A 326 -21.11 -6.64 -8.74
C GLU A 326 -19.67 -6.16 -8.74
N SER A 327 -19.33 -5.28 -7.80
CA SER A 327 -17.93 -4.92 -7.53
C SER A 327 -17.30 -5.98 -6.63
N VAL A 328 -16.19 -6.55 -7.09
CA VAL A 328 -15.52 -7.71 -6.49
C VAL A 328 -14.14 -7.32 -6.00
N VAL A 329 -13.77 -7.82 -4.82
CA VAL A 329 -12.42 -7.78 -4.29
C VAL A 329 -11.88 -9.20 -4.17
N LEU A 330 -10.81 -9.48 -4.91
CA LEU A 330 -10.07 -10.73 -4.84
C LEU A 330 -9.08 -10.64 -3.68
N MET A 331 -9.26 -11.50 -2.69
CA MET A 331 -8.29 -11.66 -1.61
C MET A 331 -6.99 -12.27 -2.14
N PRO A 332 -5.87 -12.19 -1.42
CA PRO A 332 -4.58 -12.65 -1.91
C PRO A 332 -4.60 -14.15 -2.28
N GLY A 333 -4.15 -14.46 -3.49
CA GLY A 333 -4.03 -15.83 -3.98
C GLY A 333 -3.91 -15.91 -5.50
N VAL A 334 -3.81 -17.14 -6.01
CA VAL A 334 -3.72 -17.45 -7.43
C VAL A 334 -5.02 -18.13 -7.88
N TYR A 335 -5.82 -17.42 -8.67
CA TYR A 335 -7.15 -17.84 -9.10
C TYR A 335 -7.07 -18.43 -10.49
N GLU A 336 -7.37 -19.72 -10.60
CA GLU A 336 -7.54 -20.39 -11.88
C GLU A 336 -8.96 -20.12 -12.39
N LEU A 337 -9.05 -19.57 -13.59
CA LEU A 337 -10.31 -19.25 -14.23
C LEU A 337 -10.68 -20.34 -15.22
N ASP A 338 -11.95 -20.76 -15.18
CA ASP A 338 -12.52 -21.68 -16.17
C ASP A 338 -13.13 -20.93 -17.37
N GLU A 339 -13.40 -19.63 -17.22
CA GLU A 339 -13.96 -18.75 -18.25
C GLU A 339 -13.43 -17.31 -18.11
N THR A 340 -13.54 -16.53 -19.20
CA THR A 340 -13.19 -15.11 -19.17
C THR A 340 -14.17 -14.34 -18.29
N LEU A 341 -13.66 -13.49 -17.40
CA LEU A 341 -14.50 -12.57 -16.62
C LEU A 341 -14.96 -11.41 -17.51
N GLU A 342 -16.24 -11.41 -17.86
CA GLU A 342 -16.86 -10.41 -18.74
C GLU A 342 -17.37 -9.22 -17.91
N MET A 343 -16.58 -8.16 -17.82
CA MET A 343 -16.93 -6.91 -17.14
C MET A 343 -17.66 -5.97 -18.11
N ALA A 344 -18.98 -5.83 -17.96
CA ALA A 344 -19.83 -5.07 -18.87
C ALA A 344 -20.72 -4.02 -18.19
N THR A 345 -20.56 -3.82 -16.88
CA THR A 345 -21.35 -2.86 -16.10
C THR A 345 -20.54 -1.60 -15.81
N ASP A 346 -21.13 -0.43 -16.05
CA ASP A 346 -20.50 0.85 -15.74
C ASP A 346 -20.25 1.01 -14.24
N GLY A 347 -19.07 1.54 -13.89
CA GLY A 347 -18.66 1.68 -12.50
C GLY A 347 -18.41 0.35 -11.78
N GLN A 348 -18.32 -0.78 -12.50
CA GLN A 348 -17.93 -2.04 -11.90
C GLN A 348 -16.44 -2.04 -11.53
N VAL A 349 -16.11 -2.48 -10.31
CA VAL A 349 -14.72 -2.61 -9.85
C VAL A 349 -14.34 -4.06 -9.67
N LEU A 350 -13.19 -4.46 -10.22
CA LEU A 350 -12.50 -5.70 -9.89
C LEU A 350 -11.14 -5.31 -9.26
N LEU A 351 -11.04 -5.42 -7.93
CA LEU A 351 -9.85 -5.06 -7.16
C LEU A 351 -9.13 -6.31 -6.66
N GLY A 352 -7.80 -6.37 -6.80
CA GLY A 352 -6.99 -7.42 -6.18
C GLY A 352 -6.23 -6.91 -4.95
N LEU A 353 -6.17 -7.71 -3.89
CA LEU A 353 -5.30 -7.50 -2.74
C LEU A 353 -4.16 -8.52 -2.72
N GLY A 354 -3.03 -8.14 -2.10
CA GLY A 354 -1.85 -8.99 -1.94
C GLY A 354 -1.35 -9.60 -3.24
N LEU A 355 -1.39 -8.83 -4.33
CA LEU A 355 -0.95 -9.26 -5.67
C LEU A 355 -1.73 -10.49 -6.17
N ALA A 356 -3.05 -10.52 -5.92
CA ALA A 356 -3.97 -11.51 -6.47
C ALA A 356 -3.71 -11.72 -7.97
N THR A 357 -3.53 -12.99 -8.36
CA THR A 357 -3.12 -13.36 -9.72
C THR A 357 -4.23 -14.16 -10.38
N LEU A 358 -4.67 -13.76 -11.57
CA LEU A 358 -5.60 -14.53 -12.39
C LEU A 358 -4.80 -15.37 -13.40
N LYS A 359 -5.03 -16.68 -13.43
CA LYS A 359 -4.55 -17.58 -14.49
C LYS A 359 -5.64 -17.73 -15.54
N ALA A 360 -5.26 -17.53 -16.79
CA ALA A 360 -6.17 -17.53 -17.93
C ALA A 360 -6.82 -18.90 -18.17
N PRO A 361 -8.10 -18.92 -18.63
CA PRO A 361 -8.77 -20.13 -19.11
C PRO A 361 -8.20 -20.54 -20.47
N GLY A 362 -7.07 -21.26 -20.46
CA GLY A 362 -6.35 -21.66 -21.67
C GLY A 362 -5.82 -20.45 -22.45
N ALA A 363 -6.28 -20.29 -23.70
CA ALA A 363 -5.83 -19.21 -24.58
C ALA A 363 -6.71 -17.94 -24.54
N ALA A 364 -7.80 -17.95 -23.77
CA ALA A 364 -8.69 -16.80 -23.64
C ALA A 364 -8.18 -15.81 -22.57
N PRO A 365 -8.51 -14.51 -22.66
CA PRO A 365 -8.06 -13.53 -21.66
C PRO A 365 -8.71 -13.80 -20.29
N CYS A 366 -8.02 -13.44 -19.20
CA CYS A 366 -8.59 -13.52 -17.85
C CYS A 366 -9.82 -12.60 -17.70
N VAL A 367 -9.72 -11.37 -18.21
CA VAL A 367 -10.76 -10.34 -18.08
C VAL A 367 -10.98 -9.70 -19.44
N ARG A 368 -12.24 -9.55 -19.83
CA ARG A 368 -12.66 -8.70 -20.95
C ARG A 368 -13.48 -7.56 -20.38
N VAL A 369 -13.01 -6.34 -20.60
CA VAL A 369 -13.78 -5.13 -20.26
C VAL A 369 -14.50 -4.70 -21.52
N ALA A 370 -15.82 -4.83 -21.54
CA ALA A 370 -16.66 -4.31 -22.61
C ALA A 370 -16.83 -2.80 -22.44
N ALA A 371 -17.16 -2.10 -23.54
CA ALA A 371 -17.74 -0.76 -23.39
C ALA A 371 -19.01 -0.93 -22.56
N GLY A 372 -19.12 -0.20 -21.45
CA GLY A 372 -20.35 -0.22 -20.65
C GLY A 372 -21.53 0.09 -21.55
N ALA A 373 -22.66 -0.56 -21.29
CA ALA A 373 -23.89 -0.29 -22.02
C ALA A 373 -24.21 1.21 -21.86
N ALA A 374 -23.94 1.97 -22.93
CA ALA A 374 -24.39 3.34 -23.03
C ALA A 374 -25.92 3.30 -23.14
N ASP A 375 -26.58 3.58 -22.03
CA ASP A 375 -28.01 3.95 -22.00
C ASP A 375 -28.15 5.47 -21.85
#